data_AF-A0A2E0Q7M4-F1
#
_entry.id   AF-A0A2E0Q7M4-F1
#
_cell.length_a   1.000
_cell.length_b   1.000
_cell.length_c   1.000
_cell.angle_alpha   90.00
_cell.angle_beta   90.00
_cell.angle_gamma   90.00
#
_symmetry.space_group_name_H-M   'P 1'
#
loop_
_entity.id
_entity.type
_entity.pdbx_description
1 polymer ?
#
loop_
_entity_poly.entity_id
_entity_poly.type
_entity_poly.pdbx_seq_one_letter_code
_entity_poly.pdbx_strand_id
1 'polypeptide(L)'
;MGEAIRHGFANLTNFLGRDSRSLFWWWVLLIAIVVFGLRMITGIVFALGSMGSAMQAGAAGIDQDQIQADMMRNMAGSLETQAWIGVAISLIGLVLLTASFVRRLRDAGLPVLIAVVPVIATLLAAYASVTAVDQMQQLMMSGDIQAMDEAATKPNLGLAAYIGYLVVIVCGVFPSRNAD
;
A
#
# COMPACT_ATOMS: atom_id res chain seq x y z
N MET A 1 -4.40 -22.13 11.79
CA MET A 1 -4.35 -20.65 11.77
C MET A 1 -3.40 -20.09 12.83
N GLY A 2 -3.65 -20.27 14.13
CA GLY A 2 -2.80 -19.69 15.19
C GLY A 2 -1.31 -20.07 15.16
N GLU A 3 -1.01 -21.31 14.75
CA GLU A 3 0.38 -21.78 14.60
C GLU A 3 1.15 -21.03 13.50
N ALA A 4 0.50 -20.74 12.36
CA ALA A 4 1.10 -19.96 11.27
C ALA A 4 1.39 -18.51 11.69
N ILE A 5 0.51 -17.92 12.51
CA ILE A 5 0.68 -16.58 13.06
C ILE A 5 1.88 -16.54 14.01
N ARG A 6 1.92 -17.46 14.99
CA ARG A 6 3.04 -17.58 15.93
C ARG A 6 4.35 -17.83 15.20
N HIS A 7 4.33 -18.69 14.18
CA HIS A 7 5.50 -18.99 13.37
C HIS A 7 5.98 -17.80 12.54
N GLY A 8 5.07 -17.02 11.95
CA GLY A 8 5.41 -15.80 11.22
C GLY A 8 6.06 -14.74 12.11
N PHE A 9 5.48 -14.47 13.30
CA PHE A 9 6.07 -13.54 14.27
C PHE A 9 7.43 -14.02 14.82
N ALA A 10 7.61 -15.32 15.04
CA ALA A 10 8.88 -15.87 15.50
C ALA A 10 9.99 -15.83 14.42
N ASN A 11 9.63 -15.71 13.13
CA ASN A 11 10.55 -15.78 12.00
C ASN A 11 10.49 -14.54 11.09
N LEU A 12 10.21 -13.36 11.66
CA LEU A 12 10.11 -12.10 10.90
C LEU A 12 11.40 -11.71 10.18
N THR A 13 12.54 -12.02 10.77
CA THR A 13 13.88 -11.74 10.21
C THR A 13 14.65 -13.01 9.83
N ASN A 14 14.02 -14.18 10.00
CA ASN A 14 14.62 -15.44 9.66
C ASN A 14 14.27 -15.83 8.22
N PHE A 15 15.26 -15.68 7.34
CA PHE A 15 15.17 -16.05 5.92
C PHE A 15 15.61 -17.51 5.67
N LEU A 16 16.09 -18.19 6.70
CA LEU A 16 16.51 -19.59 6.65
C LEU A 16 15.33 -20.48 7.04
N GLY A 17 15.10 -21.55 6.28
CA GLY A 17 14.01 -22.50 6.52
C GLY A 17 13.10 -22.70 5.31
N ARG A 18 12.01 -23.45 5.53
CA ARG A 18 11.02 -23.82 4.52
C ARG A 18 9.63 -23.66 5.12
N ASP A 19 8.74 -22.99 4.40
CA ASP A 19 7.35 -22.82 4.81
C ASP A 19 6.44 -23.71 3.95
N SER A 20 5.62 -24.53 4.62
CA SER A 20 4.57 -25.30 3.95
C SER A 20 3.50 -24.35 3.37
N ARG A 21 2.77 -24.82 2.35
CA ARG A 21 1.78 -23.97 1.65
C ARG A 21 0.74 -23.38 2.59
N SER A 22 0.23 -24.21 3.50
CA SER A 22 -0.78 -23.79 4.49
C SER A 22 -0.26 -22.68 5.39
N LEU A 23 0.98 -22.81 5.89
CA LEU A 23 1.60 -21.83 6.79
C LEU A 23 1.80 -20.49 6.07
N PHE A 24 2.31 -20.53 4.83
CA PHE A 24 2.47 -19.35 3.99
C PHE A 24 1.14 -18.64 3.71
N TRP A 25 0.12 -19.36 3.25
CA TRP A 25 -1.16 -18.74 2.89
C TRP A 25 -1.92 -18.15 4.08
N TRP A 26 -1.89 -18.79 5.25
CA TRP A 26 -2.49 -18.22 6.46
C TRP A 26 -1.77 -16.94 6.91
N TRP A 27 -0.45 -16.88 6.74
CA TRP A 27 0.33 -15.68 7.02
C TRP A 27 0.04 -14.56 6.02
N VAL A 28 -0.01 -14.87 4.71
CA VAL A 28 -0.39 -13.92 3.65
C VAL A 28 -1.78 -13.37 3.89
N LEU A 29 -2.75 -14.23 4.25
CA LEU A 29 -4.12 -13.84 4.52
C LEU A 29 -4.21 -12.91 5.73
N LEU A 30 -3.47 -13.19 6.82
CA LEU A 30 -3.38 -12.28 7.97
C LEU A 30 -2.87 -10.90 7.53
N ILE A 31 -1.77 -10.86 6.78
CA ILE A 31 -1.18 -9.58 6.33
C ILE A 31 -2.13 -8.84 5.40
N ALA A 32 -2.80 -9.54 4.50
CA ALA A 32 -3.81 -8.95 3.62
C ALA A 32 -4.95 -8.31 4.42
N ILE A 33 -5.46 -8.99 5.45
CA ILE A 33 -6.50 -8.44 6.33
C ILE A 33 -5.99 -7.24 7.11
N VAL A 34 -4.78 -7.29 7.67
CA VAL A 34 -4.19 -6.16 8.42
C VAL A 34 -3.97 -4.95 7.52
N VAL A 35 -3.37 -5.14 6.35
CA VAL A 35 -3.14 -4.06 5.36
C VAL A 35 -4.47 -3.49 4.88
N PHE A 36 -5.46 -4.33 4.58
CA PHE A 36 -6.79 -3.90 4.20
C PHE A 36 -7.47 -3.10 5.31
N GLY A 37 -7.42 -3.60 6.55
CA GLY A 37 -7.95 -2.92 7.73
C GLY A 37 -7.29 -1.57 7.96
N LEU A 38 -5.96 -1.48 7.87
CA LEU A 38 -5.25 -0.21 7.98
C LEU A 38 -5.66 0.78 6.89
N ARG A 39 -5.77 0.34 5.64
CA ARG A 39 -6.24 1.19 4.53
C ARG A 39 -7.68 1.68 4.73
N MET A 40 -8.55 0.81 5.24
CA MET A 40 -9.93 1.18 5.60
C MET A 40 -9.96 2.21 6.71
N ILE A 41 -9.17 2.01 7.78
CA ILE A 41 -9.08 2.97 8.89
C ILE A 41 -8.57 4.32 8.39
N THR A 42 -7.50 4.35 7.57
CA THR A 42 -7.00 5.61 6.98
C THR A 42 -8.08 6.30 6.14
N GLY A 43 -8.84 5.55 5.34
CA GLY A 43 -9.95 6.09 4.55
C GLY A 43 -11.08 6.67 5.41
N ILE A 44 -11.48 5.96 6.47
CA ILE A 44 -12.53 6.41 7.41
C ILE A 44 -12.08 7.68 8.13
N VAL A 45 -10.86 7.70 8.67
CA VAL A 45 -10.31 8.87 9.39
C VAL A 45 -10.26 10.09 8.46
N PHE A 46 -9.85 9.90 7.21
CA PHE A 46 -9.83 10.97 6.21
C PHE A 46 -11.24 11.50 5.91
N ALA A 47 -12.21 10.61 5.67
CA ALA A 47 -13.59 11.00 5.39
C ALA A 47 -14.26 11.72 6.58
N LEU A 48 -13.99 11.29 7.81
CA LEU A 48 -14.47 11.98 9.01
C LEU A 48 -13.81 13.34 9.18
N GLY A 49 -12.52 13.45 8.89
CA GLY A 49 -11.78 14.71 8.94
C GLY A 49 -12.31 15.75 7.94
N SER A 50 -12.58 15.33 6.69
CA SER A 50 -13.13 16.22 5.67
C SER A 50 -14.55 16.68 6.01
N MET A 51 -15.42 15.78 6.49
CA MET A 51 -16.78 16.15 6.93
C MET A 51 -16.78 17.08 8.14
N GLY A 52 -15.90 16.84 9.12
CA GLY A 52 -15.72 17.73 10.27
C GLY A 52 -15.32 19.15 9.87
N SER A 53 -14.35 19.27 8.95
CA SER A 53 -13.91 20.57 8.42
C SER A 53 -15.02 21.30 7.66
N ALA A 54 -15.84 20.59 6.87
CA ALA A 54 -16.95 21.17 6.13
C ALA A 54 -18.08 21.68 7.05
N MET A 55 -18.43 20.91 8.09
CA MET A 55 -19.44 21.34 9.08
C MET A 55 -18.96 22.56 9.88
N GLN A 56 -17.68 22.60 10.24
CA GLN A 56 -17.11 23.72 10.98
C GLN A 56 -17.06 25.01 10.13
N ALA A 57 -16.75 24.89 8.84
CA ALA A 57 -16.80 26.01 7.90
C ALA A 57 -18.23 26.56 7.72
N GLY A 58 -19.23 25.69 7.61
CA GLY A 58 -20.63 26.09 7.52
C GLY A 58 -21.17 26.73 8.81
N ALA A 59 -20.75 26.24 9.99
CA ALA A 59 -21.15 26.79 11.28
C ALA A 59 -20.51 28.16 11.58
N ALA A 60 -19.32 28.43 11.02
CA ALA A 60 -18.60 29.68 11.22
C ALA A 60 -19.10 30.84 10.33
N GLY A 61 -20.05 30.59 9.41
CA GLY A 61 -20.61 31.63 8.53
C GLY A 61 -19.58 32.27 7.59
N ILE A 62 -18.51 31.53 7.27
CA ILE A 62 -17.40 32.00 6.43
C ILE A 62 -17.86 32.10 4.97
N ASP A 63 -17.44 33.16 4.28
CA ASP A 63 -17.71 33.35 2.85
C ASP A 63 -17.22 32.15 2.02
N GLN A 64 -18.02 31.74 1.03
CA GLN A 64 -17.79 30.55 0.20
C GLN A 64 -16.39 30.52 -0.43
N ASP A 65 -15.84 31.69 -0.77
CA ASP A 65 -14.51 31.84 -1.35
C ASP A 65 -13.37 31.50 -0.35
N GLN A 66 -13.54 31.85 0.92
CA GLN A 66 -12.58 31.49 1.99
C GLN A 66 -12.68 30.00 2.34
N ILE A 67 -13.90 29.44 2.32
CA ILE A 67 -14.10 27.98 2.53
C ILE A 67 -13.38 27.19 1.44
N GLN A 68 -13.46 27.63 0.18
CA GLN A 68 -12.78 26.96 -0.93
C GLN A 68 -11.26 27.06 -0.82
N ALA A 69 -10.73 28.23 -0.43
CA ALA A 69 -9.30 28.44 -0.24
C ALA A 69 -8.73 27.58 0.91
N ASP A 70 -9.42 27.51 2.04
CA ASP A 70 -9.01 26.68 3.18
C ASP A 70 -9.20 25.18 2.90
N MET A 71 -10.24 24.79 2.16
CA MET A 71 -10.42 23.42 1.70
C MET A 71 -9.26 23.00 0.77
N MET A 72 -8.83 23.84 -0.18
CA MET A 72 -7.66 23.56 -1.03
C MET A 72 -6.37 23.41 -0.22
N ARG A 73 -6.11 24.29 0.77
CA ARG A 73 -4.91 24.16 1.64
C ARG A 73 -4.93 22.87 2.45
N ASN A 74 -6.07 22.53 3.04
CA ASN A 74 -6.23 21.30 3.81
C ASN A 74 -6.15 20.06 2.92
N MET A 75 -6.64 20.14 1.69
CA MET A 75 -6.53 19.06 0.71
C MET A 75 -5.07 18.82 0.31
N ALA A 76 -4.30 19.88 0.05
CA ALA A 76 -2.88 19.77 -0.29
C ALA A 76 -2.05 19.07 0.81
N GLY A 77 -2.19 19.50 2.08
CA GLY A 77 -1.46 18.88 3.20
C GLY A 77 -1.94 17.47 3.56
N SER A 78 -3.23 17.18 3.35
CA SER A 78 -3.78 15.86 3.63
C SER A 78 -3.41 14.82 2.57
N LEU A 79 -3.27 15.20 1.30
CA LEU A 79 -2.81 14.32 0.21
C LEU A 79 -1.39 13.80 0.46
N GLU A 80 -0.48 14.66 0.92
CA GLU A 80 0.89 14.27 1.26
C GLU A 80 0.91 13.27 2.42
N THR A 81 0.20 13.60 3.50
CA THR A 81 0.10 12.73 4.69
C THR A 81 -0.50 11.37 4.31
N GLN A 82 -1.54 11.36 3.48
CA GLN A 82 -2.20 10.13 3.03
C GLN A 82 -1.30 9.27 2.16
N ALA A 83 -0.51 9.87 1.26
CA ALA A 83 0.46 9.14 0.45
C ALA A 83 1.55 8.49 1.31
N TRP A 84 2.14 9.22 2.26
CA TRP A 84 3.14 8.66 3.17
C TRP A 84 2.60 7.54 4.06
N ILE A 85 1.37 7.68 4.57
CA ILE A 85 0.70 6.59 5.31
C ILE A 85 0.51 5.38 4.40
N GLY A 86 0.07 5.57 3.16
CA GLY A 86 -0.10 4.49 2.17
C GLY A 86 1.22 3.78 1.84
N VAL A 87 2.30 4.54 1.68
CA VAL A 87 3.66 4.01 1.49
C VAL A 87 4.10 3.21 2.72
N ALA A 88 3.93 3.75 3.93
CA ALA A 88 4.31 3.08 5.17
C ALA A 88 3.58 1.74 5.33
N ILE A 89 2.26 1.71 5.12
CA ILE A 89 1.47 0.47 5.19
C ILE A 89 1.98 -0.55 4.16
N SER A 90 2.26 -0.11 2.93
CA SER A 90 2.76 -0.99 1.86
C SER A 90 4.15 -1.56 2.20
N LEU A 91 5.05 -0.75 2.75
CA LEU A 91 6.39 -1.18 3.17
C LEU A 91 6.33 -2.14 4.37
N ILE A 92 5.48 -1.87 5.36
CA ILE A 92 5.27 -2.77 6.49
C ILE A 92 4.76 -4.13 5.99
N GLY A 93 3.74 -4.14 5.13
CA GLY A 93 3.23 -5.36 4.51
C GLY A 93 4.30 -6.13 3.74
N LEU A 94 5.13 -5.42 2.98
CA LEU A 94 6.27 -6.01 2.25
C LEU A 94 7.26 -6.67 3.21
N VAL A 95 7.71 -5.97 4.25
CA VAL A 95 8.69 -6.50 5.22
C VAL A 95 8.15 -7.76 5.90
N LEU A 96 6.89 -7.73 6.35
CA LEU A 96 6.23 -8.87 6.99
C LEU A 96 6.09 -10.08 6.05
N LEU A 97 5.92 -9.86 4.75
CA LEU A 97 5.83 -10.92 3.75
C LEU A 97 7.19 -11.44 3.31
N THR A 98 8.21 -10.59 3.22
CA THR A 98 9.48 -10.90 2.54
C THR A 98 10.16 -12.14 3.11
N ALA A 99 10.27 -12.25 4.44
CA ALA A 99 10.91 -13.41 5.07
C ALA A 99 10.14 -14.73 4.79
N SER A 100 8.81 -14.70 4.88
CA SER A 100 7.97 -15.86 4.56
C SER A 100 8.01 -16.22 3.07
N PHE A 101 8.08 -15.22 2.20
CA PHE A 101 8.14 -15.42 0.75
C PHE A 101 9.47 -16.06 0.33
N VAL A 102 10.59 -15.61 0.90
CA VAL A 102 11.91 -16.22 0.66
C VAL A 102 11.93 -17.69 1.12
N ARG A 103 11.37 -17.99 2.29
CA ARG A 103 11.23 -19.37 2.79
C ARG A 103 10.35 -20.22 1.86
N ARG A 104 9.28 -19.64 1.31
CA ARG A 104 8.38 -20.31 0.36
C ARG A 104 9.03 -20.58 -0.99
N LEU A 105 9.78 -19.62 -1.54
CA LEU A 105 10.53 -19.81 -2.79
C LEU A 105 11.54 -20.94 -2.66
N ARG A 106 12.26 -20.99 -1.53
CA ARG A 106 13.21 -22.06 -1.22
C ARG A 106 12.52 -23.42 -1.13
N ASP A 107 11.33 -23.47 -0.53
CA ASP A 107 10.56 -24.71 -0.43
C ASP A 107 10.08 -25.24 -1.80
N ALA A 108 9.66 -24.34 -2.69
CA ALA A 108 9.29 -24.63 -4.07
C ALA A 108 10.50 -24.95 -4.97
N GLY A 109 11.74 -24.79 -4.49
CA GLY A 109 12.96 -24.97 -5.28
C GLY A 109 13.20 -23.87 -6.32
N LEU A 110 12.55 -22.71 -6.15
CA LEU A 110 12.67 -21.55 -7.02
C LEU A 110 13.83 -20.64 -6.58
N PRO A 111 14.44 -19.87 -7.50
CA PRO A 111 15.50 -18.95 -7.15
C PRO A 111 14.98 -17.82 -6.25
N VAL A 112 15.66 -17.59 -5.13
CA VAL A 112 15.32 -16.55 -4.15
C VAL A 112 15.34 -15.13 -4.75
N LEU A 113 16.07 -14.93 -5.85
CA LEU A 113 16.08 -13.67 -6.62
C LEU A 113 14.68 -13.20 -7.04
N ILE A 114 13.69 -14.10 -7.19
CA ILE A 114 12.31 -13.72 -7.51
C ILE A 114 11.69 -12.85 -6.40
N ALA A 115 12.15 -12.96 -5.15
CA ALA A 115 11.72 -12.10 -4.03
C ALA A 115 12.09 -10.62 -4.23
N VAL A 116 13.04 -10.30 -5.11
CA VAL A 116 13.41 -8.92 -5.42
C VAL A 116 12.30 -8.22 -6.23
N VAL A 117 11.54 -8.96 -7.03
CA VAL A 117 10.47 -8.40 -7.88
C VAL A 117 9.39 -7.68 -7.08
N PRO A 118 8.74 -8.30 -6.06
CA PRO A 118 7.75 -7.59 -5.26
C PRO A 118 8.35 -6.42 -4.46
N VAL A 119 9.63 -6.50 -4.07
CA VAL A 119 10.34 -5.40 -3.40
C VAL A 119 10.47 -4.20 -4.34
N ILE A 120 11.04 -4.41 -5.54
CA ILE A 120 11.20 -3.35 -6.55
C ILE A 120 9.84 -2.79 -6.96
N ALA A 121 8.84 -3.64 -7.22
CA ALA A 121 7.49 -3.20 -7.57
C ALA A 121 6.87 -2.30 -6.50
N THR A 122 7.04 -2.64 -5.22
CA THR A 122 6.53 -1.83 -4.10
C THR A 122 7.29 -0.51 -3.99
N LEU A 123 8.60 -0.51 -4.19
CA LEU A 123 9.42 0.72 -4.17
C LEU A 123 9.07 1.66 -5.32
N LEU A 124 8.88 1.13 -6.54
CA LEU A 124 8.44 1.91 -7.70
C LEU A 124 7.06 2.51 -7.47
N ALA A 125 6.12 1.72 -6.91
CA ALA A 125 4.80 2.21 -6.58
C ALA A 125 4.82 3.28 -5.47
N ALA A 126 5.70 3.13 -4.47
CA ALA A 126 5.89 4.11 -3.43
C ALA A 126 6.42 5.43 -3.99
N TYR A 127 7.47 5.36 -4.82
CA TYR A 127 8.02 6.53 -5.51
C TYR A 127 6.96 7.23 -6.36
N ALA A 128 6.22 6.46 -7.17
CA ALA A 128 5.16 6.99 -8.01
C ALA A 128 4.04 7.66 -7.20
N SER A 129 3.65 7.07 -6.06
CA SER A 129 2.65 7.64 -5.16
C SER A 129 3.07 9.01 -4.60
N VAL A 130 4.33 9.18 -4.22
CA VAL A 130 4.84 10.46 -3.71
C VAL A 130 4.90 11.50 -4.84
N THR A 131 5.49 11.14 -5.98
CA THR A 131 5.59 12.07 -7.12
C THR A 131 4.23 12.48 -7.71
N ALA A 132 3.22 11.60 -7.64
CA ALA A 132 1.87 11.92 -8.09
C ALA A 132 1.22 13.00 -7.21
N VAL A 133 1.48 12.99 -5.89
CA VAL A 133 1.00 14.05 -4.99
C VAL A 133 1.70 15.37 -5.31
N ASP A 134 3.03 15.36 -5.49
CA ASP A 134 3.78 16.57 -5.84
C ASP A 134 3.26 17.21 -7.13
N GLN A 135 3.02 16.40 -8.16
CA GLN A 135 2.44 16.86 -9.43
C GLN A 135 1.04 17.42 -9.24
N MET A 136 0.19 16.75 -8.46
CA MET A 136 -1.18 17.18 -8.24
C MET A 136 -1.27 18.48 -7.43
N GLN A 137 -0.36 18.70 -6.47
CA GLN A 137 -0.23 19.97 -5.78
C GLN A 137 0.21 21.09 -6.73
N GLN A 138 1.21 20.85 -7.59
CA GLN A 138 1.67 21.84 -8.57
C GLN A 138 0.57 22.24 -9.55
N LEU A 139 -0.19 21.27 -10.08
CA LEU A 139 -1.30 21.53 -10.99
C LEU A 139 -2.47 22.27 -10.31
N MET A 140 -2.69 21.99 -9.03
CA MET A 140 -3.69 22.71 -8.22
C MET A 140 -3.29 24.18 -7.99
N MET A 141 -1.99 24.46 -7.87
CA MET A 141 -1.48 25.83 -7.78
C MET A 141 -1.45 26.57 -9.12
N SER A 142 -1.34 25.86 -10.24
CA SER A 142 -1.33 26.48 -11.57
C SER A 142 -2.72 26.89 -12.07
N GLY A 143 -3.80 26.44 -11.40
CA GLY A 143 -5.18 26.75 -11.78
C GLY A 143 -5.64 26.10 -13.09
N ASP A 144 -4.86 25.16 -13.62
CA ASP A 144 -5.12 24.51 -14.90
C ASP A 144 -5.96 23.24 -14.68
N ILE A 145 -7.28 23.42 -14.75
CA ILE A 145 -8.26 22.37 -14.49
C ILE A 145 -8.18 21.24 -15.54
N GLN A 146 -7.78 21.53 -16.79
CA GLN A 146 -7.60 20.51 -17.82
C GLN A 146 -6.38 19.63 -17.52
N ALA A 147 -5.27 20.24 -17.12
CA ALA A 147 -4.08 19.49 -16.74
C ALA A 147 -4.30 18.64 -15.47
N MET A 148 -5.12 19.11 -14.52
CA MET A 148 -5.54 18.31 -13.37
C MET A 148 -6.37 17.07 -13.76
N ASP A 149 -7.32 17.20 -14.69
CA ASP A 149 -8.15 16.08 -15.16
C ASP A 149 -7.30 15.03 -15.92
N GLU A 150 -6.35 15.50 -16.72
CA GLU A 150 -5.39 14.63 -17.41
C GLU A 150 -4.44 13.91 -16.44
N ALA A 151 -4.02 14.57 -15.36
CA ALA A 151 -3.18 13.94 -14.33
C ALA A 151 -3.96 12.92 -13.49
N ALA A 152 -5.24 13.15 -13.23
CA ALA A 152 -6.11 12.22 -12.51
C ALA A 152 -6.42 10.95 -13.34
N THR A 153 -6.45 11.07 -14.67
CA THR A 153 -6.74 9.96 -15.59
C THR A 153 -5.49 9.23 -16.09
N LYS A 154 -4.29 9.81 -15.93
CA LYS A 154 -3.04 9.16 -16.31
C LYS A 154 -2.85 7.84 -15.55
N PRO A 155 -2.59 6.72 -16.25
CA PRO A 155 -2.31 5.45 -15.60
C PRO A 155 -1.04 5.59 -14.76
N ASN A 156 -1.22 5.66 -13.45
CA ASN A 156 -0.12 5.74 -12.51
C ASN A 156 0.66 4.41 -12.53
N LEU A 157 1.99 4.50 -12.39
CA LEU A 157 2.89 3.38 -12.10
C LEU A 157 2.45 2.54 -10.88
N GLY A 158 1.45 2.96 -10.11
CA GLY A 158 0.72 2.13 -9.16
C GLY A 158 0.25 0.78 -9.73
N LEU A 159 0.03 0.67 -11.05
CA LEU A 159 -0.24 -0.62 -11.69
C LEU A 159 0.93 -1.61 -11.58
N ALA A 160 2.16 -1.12 -11.45
CA ALA A 160 3.35 -1.95 -11.23
C ALA A 160 3.29 -2.69 -9.88
N ALA A 161 2.60 -2.15 -8.87
CA ALA A 161 2.39 -2.85 -7.60
C ALA A 161 1.63 -4.18 -7.78
N TYR A 162 0.70 -4.23 -8.74
CA TYR A 162 -0.03 -5.47 -9.05
C TYR A 162 0.89 -6.55 -9.60
N ILE A 163 1.96 -6.20 -10.33
CA ILE A 163 2.97 -7.16 -10.79
C ILE A 163 3.63 -7.83 -9.57
N GLY A 164 3.97 -7.05 -8.55
CA GLY A 164 4.49 -7.59 -7.29
C GLY A 164 3.55 -8.58 -6.63
N TYR A 165 2.25 -8.25 -6.53
CA TYR A 165 1.25 -9.15 -5.97
C TYR A 165 1.04 -10.42 -6.80
N LEU A 166 1.01 -10.31 -8.13
CA LEU A 166 0.89 -11.46 -9.02
C LEU A 166 2.06 -12.43 -8.87
N VAL A 167 3.28 -11.92 -8.77
CA VAL A 167 4.47 -12.77 -8.55
C VAL A 167 4.38 -13.52 -7.22
N VAL A 168 3.93 -12.85 -6.15
CA VAL A 168 3.75 -13.48 -4.84
C VAL A 168 2.68 -14.57 -4.90
N ILE A 169 1.55 -14.31 -5.56
CA ILE A 169 0.45 -15.27 -5.72
C ILE A 169 0.91 -16.48 -6.54
N VAL A 170 1.48 -16.25 -7.72
CA VAL A 170 1.94 -17.31 -8.63
C VAL A 170 2.99 -18.19 -7.95
N CYS A 171 4.01 -17.60 -7.34
CA CYS A 171 5.06 -18.32 -6.60
C CYS A 171 4.50 -19.04 -5.36
N GLY A 172 3.47 -18.49 -4.72
CA GLY A 172 2.79 -19.09 -3.58
C GLY A 172 2.04 -20.39 -3.91
N VAL A 173 1.46 -20.48 -5.12
CA VAL A 173 0.68 -21.64 -5.59
C VAL A 173 1.56 -22.83 -6.00
N PHE A 174 2.80 -22.60 -6.44
CA PHE A 174 3.68 -23.65 -6.95
C PHE A 174 3.84 -24.85 -6.00
N PRO A 175 3.87 -26.10 -6.52
CA PRO A 175 4.05 -27.25 -5.66
C PRO A 175 5.37 -27.26 -4.88
N SER A 176 5.33 -27.72 -3.63
CA SER A 176 6.56 -28.02 -2.88
C SER A 176 7.26 -29.20 -3.54
N ARG A 177 8.57 -29.09 -3.79
CA ARG A 177 9.34 -30.13 -4.50
C ARG A 177 9.54 -31.42 -3.70
N ASN A 178 9.13 -31.42 -2.43
CA ASN A 178 9.21 -32.56 -1.50
C ASN A 178 7.81 -33.07 -1.10
N ALA A 179 6.78 -32.88 -1.95
CA ALA A 179 5.51 -33.57 -1.77
C ALA A 179 5.58 -34.93 -2.49
N ASP A 180 6.50 -35.78 -2.01
CA ASP A 180 6.51 -37.24 -2.18
C ASP A 180 6.75 -37.84 -0.79
#